data_AF-A0A2G9R5Z3-F1
#
_entry.id   AF-A0A2G9R5Z3-F1
#
_cell.length_a   1.000
_cell.length_b   1.000
_cell.length_c   1.000
_cell.angle_alpha   90.00
_cell.angle_beta   90.00
_cell.angle_gamma   90.00
#
_symmetry.space_group_name_H-M   'P 1'
#
loop_
_entity.id
_entity.type
_entity.pdbx_description
1 polymer ?
#
loop_
_entity_poly.entity_id
_entity_poly.type
_entity_poly.pdbx_seq_one_letter_code
_entity_poly.pdbx_strand_id
1 'polypeptide(L)'
;MNGSHPTVSDGIVNRTACSNWYDGCCTYPYNISVKMCPGGFYVYKLQRPPSCNFAYCTESISSCLGVDCALDEECRIADGVLSCNCKSGIQIGNLADDRKPQVTCGLGNIEVRFSKCLLEKWGYNTSAFHLRDYSCRSITERSDKNYITFITRPADGSCGGSIRVRRCPLLQYVILYS
;
A
#
# COMPACT_ATOMS: atom_id res chain seq x y z
N MET A 1 24.04 -13.17 11.06
CA MET A 1 23.54 -14.40 11.70
C MET A 1 24.44 -15.54 11.24
N ASN A 2 24.83 -16.45 12.13
CA ASN A 2 25.55 -17.65 11.72
C ASN A 2 24.56 -18.71 11.21
N GLY A 3 24.83 -19.21 10.00
CA GLY A 3 23.98 -20.15 9.26
C GLY A 3 23.14 -19.47 8.18
N SER A 4 22.77 -20.24 7.15
CA SER A 4 21.92 -19.81 6.05
C SER A 4 20.45 -19.71 6.47
N HIS A 5 19.68 -18.88 5.77
CA HIS A 5 18.23 -18.83 5.92
C HIS A 5 17.59 -20.19 5.55
N PRO A 6 16.58 -20.66 6.31
CA PRO A 6 15.89 -21.91 6.00
C PRO A 6 15.08 -21.81 4.71
N THR A 7 14.83 -22.95 4.09
CA THR A 7 13.81 -23.13 3.05
C THR A 7 12.45 -23.42 3.67
N VAL A 8 11.37 -23.38 2.87
CA VAL A 8 10.01 -23.72 3.35
C VAL A 8 9.96 -25.15 3.91
N SER A 9 10.71 -26.09 3.32
CA SER A 9 10.79 -27.48 3.77
C SER A 9 11.52 -27.67 5.09
N ASP A 10 12.40 -26.74 5.47
CA ASP A 10 13.19 -26.86 6.71
C ASP A 10 12.37 -26.55 7.96
N GLY A 11 11.20 -25.92 7.82
CA GLY A 11 10.34 -25.56 8.93
C GLY A 11 10.99 -24.54 9.87
N ILE A 12 10.87 -24.75 11.19
CA ILE A 12 11.47 -23.89 12.20
C ILE A 12 12.86 -24.41 12.53
N VAL A 13 13.87 -23.59 12.26
CA VAL A 13 15.28 -23.91 12.54
C VAL A 13 15.87 -22.96 13.56
N ASN A 14 16.78 -23.46 14.37
CA ASN A 14 17.56 -22.63 15.28
C ASN A 14 18.77 -22.03 14.56
N ARG A 15 19.06 -20.76 14.87
CA ARG A 15 20.20 -20.00 14.34
C ARG A 15 20.83 -19.17 15.45
N THR A 16 22.04 -18.70 15.18
CA THR A 16 22.76 -17.84 16.13
C THR A 16 22.79 -16.41 15.58
N ALA A 17 22.05 -15.52 16.23
CA ALA A 17 22.19 -14.08 16.04
C ALA A 17 23.50 -13.62 16.70
N CYS A 18 24.14 -12.63 16.10
CA CYS A 18 25.43 -12.13 16.55
C CYS A 18 25.35 -10.63 16.77
N SER A 19 25.79 -10.15 17.93
CA SER A 19 26.07 -8.72 18.10
C SER A 19 27.38 -8.34 17.41
N ASN A 20 27.44 -7.13 16.85
CA ASN A 20 28.67 -6.50 16.40
C ASN A 20 29.12 -5.47 17.46
N TRP A 21 30.37 -5.54 17.93
CA TRP A 21 30.92 -4.61 18.94
C TRP A 21 32.42 -4.36 18.72
N TYR A 22 32.83 -3.09 18.73
CA TYR A 22 34.19 -2.51 18.65
C TYR A 22 35.23 -3.21 17.76
N ASP A 23 35.66 -4.45 18.06
CA ASP A 23 36.79 -5.13 17.40
C ASP A 23 36.52 -6.59 16.99
N GLY A 24 35.26 -7.05 16.95
CA GLY A 24 34.98 -8.45 16.58
C GLY A 24 33.58 -8.71 16.00
N CYS A 25 33.51 -9.60 15.01
CA CYS A 25 32.26 -10.17 14.54
C CYS A 25 31.78 -11.23 15.55
N CYS A 26 30.50 -11.20 15.93
CA CYS A 26 29.89 -12.19 16.83
C CYS A 26 30.46 -12.24 18.26
N THR A 27 30.75 -11.10 18.90
CA THR A 27 31.24 -11.06 20.28
C THR A 27 30.26 -11.68 21.28
N TYR A 28 28.95 -11.51 21.06
CA TYR A 28 27.90 -12.11 21.87
C TYR A 28 26.91 -12.88 20.97
N PRO A 29 26.92 -14.22 21.00
CA PRO A 29 25.96 -15.04 20.29
C PRO A 29 24.64 -15.19 21.06
N TYR A 30 23.52 -15.12 20.35
CA TYR A 30 22.18 -15.37 20.89
C TYR A 30 21.46 -16.41 20.05
N ASN A 31 20.77 -17.35 20.70
CA ASN A 31 19.98 -18.33 19.99
C ASN A 31 18.63 -17.73 19.58
N ILE A 32 18.33 -17.80 18.29
CA ILE A 32 17.05 -17.38 17.71
C ILE A 32 16.45 -18.55 16.94
N SER A 33 15.14 -18.51 16.71
CA SER A 33 14.50 -19.43 15.77
C SER A 33 14.01 -18.66 14.56
N VAL A 34 14.15 -19.25 13.37
CA VAL A 34 13.70 -18.66 12.11
C VAL A 34 12.97 -19.72 11.29
N LYS A 35 11.96 -19.31 10.53
CA LYS A 35 11.31 -20.14 9.51
C LYS A 35 11.04 -19.34 8.25
N MET A 36 10.99 -20.01 7.11
CA MET A 36 10.52 -19.46 5.85
C MET A 36 9.05 -19.80 5.65
N CYS A 37 8.22 -18.80 5.37
CA CYS A 37 6.80 -18.99 5.08
C CYS A 37 6.56 -19.11 3.55
N PRO A 38 5.51 -19.83 3.11
CA PRO A 38 5.17 -19.96 1.69
C PRO A 38 4.96 -18.64 0.93
N GLY A 39 4.75 -17.52 1.61
CA GLY A 39 4.61 -16.18 1.03
C GLY A 39 5.91 -15.43 0.76
N GLY A 40 7.07 -16.09 0.83
CA GLY A 40 8.36 -15.45 0.48
C GLY A 40 9.01 -14.64 1.60
N PHE A 41 8.55 -14.79 2.85
CA PHE A 41 9.05 -14.01 3.98
C PHE A 41 9.51 -14.90 5.15
N TYR A 42 10.41 -14.34 5.97
CA TYR A 42 10.96 -15.01 7.14
C TYR A 42 10.29 -14.51 8.42
N VAL A 43 10.04 -15.44 9.35
CA VAL A 43 9.55 -15.11 10.69
C VAL A 43 10.62 -15.49 11.71
N TYR A 44 10.97 -14.53 12.56
CA TYR A 44 12.00 -14.68 13.58
C TYR A 44 11.39 -14.67 14.98
N LYS A 45 11.80 -15.64 15.80
CA LYS A 45 11.60 -15.62 17.26
C LYS A 45 12.91 -15.16 17.90
N LEU A 46 12.97 -13.87 18.19
CA LEU A 46 14.14 -13.21 18.77
C LEU A 46 14.12 -13.31 20.30
N GLN A 47 15.30 -13.38 20.92
CA GLN A 47 15.43 -13.25 22.36
C GLN A 47 15.56 -11.77 22.74
N ARG A 48 15.22 -11.44 23.99
CA ARG A 48 15.42 -10.10 24.52
C ARG A 48 16.92 -9.75 24.45
N PRO A 49 17.30 -8.60 23.88
CA PRO A 49 18.70 -8.15 23.91
C PRO A 49 19.17 -7.99 25.37
N PRO A 50 20.43 -8.33 25.69
CA PRO A 50 20.91 -8.35 27.07
C PRO A 50 21.14 -6.96 27.68
N SER A 51 21.22 -5.90 26.88
CA SER A 51 21.31 -4.53 27.38
C SER A 51 20.60 -3.55 26.43
N CYS A 52 20.39 -2.31 26.90
CA CYS A 52 19.65 -1.28 26.17
C CYS A 52 20.32 -0.84 24.86
N ASN A 53 21.62 -1.08 24.70
CA ASN A 53 22.39 -0.62 23.53
C ASN A 53 22.47 -1.67 22.42
N PHE A 54 21.72 -2.78 22.52
CA PHE A 54 21.67 -3.82 21.51
C PHE A 54 20.35 -3.79 20.75
N ALA A 55 20.43 -3.84 19.42
CA ALA A 55 19.29 -3.99 18.53
C ALA A 55 19.56 -5.13 17.53
N TYR A 56 18.49 -5.76 17.04
CA TYR A 56 18.58 -6.69 15.91
C TYR A 56 18.48 -5.91 14.62
N CYS A 57 19.50 -6.05 13.77
CA CYS A 57 19.46 -5.58 12.39
C CYS A 57 19.23 -6.79 11.48
N THR A 58 18.26 -6.67 10.59
CA THR A 58 18.16 -7.58 9.45
C THR A 58 19.00 -7.02 8.31
N GLU A 59 19.55 -7.89 7.47
CA GLU A 59 20.21 -7.46 6.24
C GLU A 59 19.21 -6.67 5.39
N SER A 60 19.70 -5.62 4.72
CA SER A 60 18.90 -4.77 3.85
C SER A 60 18.12 -5.64 2.87
N ILE A 61 16.84 -5.32 2.69
CA ILE A 61 16.01 -6.09 1.77
C ILE A 61 16.56 -5.84 0.36
N SER A 62 17.29 -6.83 -0.16
CA SER A 62 17.95 -6.77 -1.46
C SER A 62 17.02 -7.16 -2.61
N SER A 63 15.78 -7.56 -2.30
CA SER A 63 14.82 -8.01 -3.29
C SER A 63 13.38 -7.70 -2.91
N CYS A 64 12.55 -7.54 -3.93
CA CYS A 64 11.11 -7.32 -3.80
C CYS A 64 10.31 -8.58 -3.40
N LEU A 65 10.97 -9.62 -2.90
CA LEU A 65 10.31 -10.88 -2.52
C LEU A 65 9.36 -10.65 -1.33
N GLY A 66 8.09 -11.03 -1.50
CA GLY A 66 7.05 -10.90 -0.48
C GLY A 66 6.43 -9.50 -0.36
N VAL A 67 6.78 -8.56 -1.24
CA VAL A 67 6.19 -7.22 -1.27
C VAL A 67 4.95 -7.23 -2.15
N ASP A 68 3.82 -6.90 -1.54
CA ASP A 68 2.51 -6.89 -2.19
C ASP A 68 2.17 -5.45 -2.63
N CYS A 69 2.66 -5.07 -3.82
CA CYS A 69 2.36 -3.80 -4.49
C CYS A 69 1.09 -3.89 -5.35
N ALA A 70 0.53 -2.73 -5.71
CA ALA A 70 -0.60 -2.66 -6.62
C ALA A 70 -0.23 -3.20 -8.03
N LEU A 71 -1.21 -3.58 -8.85
CA LEU A 71 -0.97 -4.22 -10.16
C LEU A 71 -0.24 -3.29 -11.15
N ASP A 72 -0.48 -1.99 -11.04
CA ASP A 72 0.16 -0.92 -11.81
C ASP A 72 1.41 -0.36 -11.15
N GLU A 73 1.81 -0.92 -10.00
CA GLU A 73 3.04 -0.59 -9.30
C GLU A 73 4.12 -1.67 -9.51
N GLU A 74 5.37 -1.23 -9.45
CA GLU A 74 6.54 -2.07 -9.36
C GLU A 74 7.30 -1.73 -8.09
N CYS A 75 7.85 -2.75 -7.47
CA CYS A 75 8.66 -2.58 -6.29
C CYS A 75 10.07 -2.09 -6.69
N ARG A 76 10.54 -1.05 -6.01
CA ARG A 76 11.89 -0.50 -6.15
C ARG A 76 12.54 -0.39 -4.77
N ILE A 77 13.85 -0.59 -4.75
CA ILE A 77 14.67 -0.46 -3.54
C ILE A 77 15.48 0.83 -3.68
N ALA A 78 15.30 1.75 -2.74
CA ALA A 78 16.07 2.99 -2.63
C ALA A 78 16.63 3.07 -1.20
N ASP A 79 17.95 3.20 -1.07
CA ASP A 79 18.65 3.30 0.24
C ASP A 79 18.30 2.18 1.24
N GLY A 80 18.03 0.96 0.75
CA GLY A 80 17.63 -0.18 1.57
C GLY A 80 16.17 -0.15 2.04
N VAL A 81 15.40 0.86 1.63
CA VAL A 81 13.96 0.97 1.86
C VAL A 81 13.21 0.47 0.63
N LEU A 82 12.24 -0.41 0.87
CA LEU A 82 11.30 -0.90 -0.14
C LEU A 82 10.19 0.11 -0.39
N SER A 83 9.95 0.41 -1.66
CA SER A 83 8.88 1.31 -2.10
C SER A 83 8.14 0.69 -3.28
N CYS A 84 6.81 0.83 -3.29
CA CYS A 84 5.99 0.54 -4.46
C CYS A 84 5.87 1.81 -5.29
N ASN A 85 6.27 1.76 -6.55
CA ASN A 85 6.32 2.91 -7.45
C ASN A 85 5.52 2.59 -8.71
N CYS A 86 4.82 3.58 -9.25
CA CYS A 86 4.04 3.39 -10.47
C CYS A 86 4.92 2.98 -11.66
N LYS A 87 4.47 1.97 -12.41
CA LYS A 87 5.16 1.49 -13.61
C LYS A 87 5.23 2.60 -14.66
N SER A 88 6.40 2.80 -15.26
CA SER A 88 6.57 3.81 -16.32
C SER A 88 5.74 3.51 -17.59
N GLY A 89 5.43 2.22 -17.82
CA GLY A 89 4.73 1.73 -19.02
C GLY A 89 3.20 1.75 -18.96
N ILE A 90 2.57 2.43 -17.99
CA ILE A 90 1.10 2.52 -17.92
C ILE A 90 0.59 3.16 -19.21
N GLN A 91 -0.09 2.35 -20.04
CA GLN A 91 -0.75 2.80 -21.25
C GLN A 91 -1.94 3.65 -20.82
N ILE A 92 -1.84 4.97 -21.04
CA ILE A 92 -3.01 5.84 -21.02
C ILE A 92 -3.73 5.55 -22.33
N GLY A 93 -4.97 5.09 -22.27
CA GLY A 93 -5.82 4.94 -23.44
C GLY A 93 -6.25 6.31 -23.94
N ASN A 94 -7.56 6.55 -24.01
CA ASN A 94 -8.06 7.89 -24.31
C ASN A 94 -7.91 8.78 -23.07
N LEU A 95 -6.97 9.73 -23.13
CA LEU A 95 -6.65 10.69 -22.07
C LEU A 95 -7.88 11.44 -21.49
N ALA A 96 -8.96 11.58 -22.27
CA ALA A 96 -10.20 12.23 -21.83
C ALA A 96 -11.09 11.33 -20.96
N ASP A 97 -11.04 10.01 -21.13
CA ASP A 97 -11.85 9.06 -20.38
C ASP A 97 -11.10 8.54 -19.15
N ASP A 98 -9.79 8.34 -19.28
CA ASP A 98 -8.95 7.92 -18.16
C ASP A 98 -8.93 8.96 -17.04
N ARG A 99 -9.12 10.26 -17.37
CA ARG A 99 -9.16 11.36 -16.40
C ARG A 99 -10.44 11.40 -15.54
N LYS A 100 -11.42 10.56 -15.84
CA LYS A 100 -12.66 10.49 -15.07
C LYS A 100 -12.52 9.47 -13.94
N PRO A 101 -13.04 9.79 -12.73
CA PRO A 101 -13.15 8.80 -11.69
C PRO A 101 -14.15 7.71 -12.06
N GLN A 102 -13.95 6.51 -11.51
CA GLN A 102 -14.99 5.48 -11.53
C GLN A 102 -16.00 5.81 -10.42
N VAL A 103 -17.28 5.97 -10.79
CA VAL A 103 -18.34 6.37 -9.86
C VAL A 103 -19.40 5.28 -9.78
N THR A 104 -19.69 4.84 -8.56
CA THR A 104 -20.77 3.90 -8.26
C THR A 104 -21.79 4.59 -7.36
N CYS A 105 -23.03 4.72 -7.86
CA CYS A 105 -24.13 5.34 -7.11
C CYS A 105 -24.97 4.25 -6.44
N GLY A 106 -24.87 4.15 -5.11
CA GLY A 106 -25.76 3.34 -4.27
C GLY A 106 -26.84 4.19 -3.62
N LEU A 107 -27.84 3.52 -3.02
CA LEU A 107 -28.93 4.18 -2.29
C LEU A 107 -28.45 4.84 -0.98
N GLY A 108 -27.44 4.26 -0.31
CA GLY A 108 -26.91 4.77 0.96
C GLY A 108 -25.58 5.51 0.83
N ASN A 109 -24.84 5.25 -0.25
CA ASN A 109 -23.48 5.71 -0.45
C ASN A 109 -23.17 5.94 -1.93
N ILE A 110 -22.33 6.92 -2.20
CA ILE A 110 -21.70 7.16 -3.49
C ILE A 110 -20.22 6.83 -3.31
N GLU A 111 -19.72 5.92 -4.12
CA GLU A 111 -18.32 5.55 -4.16
C GLU A 111 -17.66 6.21 -5.37
N VAL A 112 -16.57 6.92 -5.14
CA VAL A 112 -15.78 7.59 -6.17
C VAL A 112 -14.35 7.09 -6.08
N ARG A 113 -13.82 6.49 -7.14
CA ARG A 113 -12.49 5.88 -7.18
C ARG A 113 -11.62 6.57 -8.20
N PHE A 114 -10.40 6.90 -7.80
CA PHE A 114 -9.39 7.48 -8.68
C PHE A 114 -8.19 6.54 -8.76
N SER A 115 -7.68 6.24 -9.96
CA SER A 115 -6.45 5.46 -10.08
C SER A 115 -5.28 6.26 -9.50
N LYS A 116 -4.55 5.66 -8.56
CA LYS A 116 -3.41 6.26 -7.88
C LYS A 116 -2.30 6.61 -8.88
N CYS A 117 -1.89 5.65 -9.71
CA CYS A 117 -0.79 5.87 -10.64
C CYS A 117 -1.13 6.80 -11.80
N LEU A 118 -2.39 6.84 -12.25
CA LEU A 118 -2.81 7.83 -13.24
C LEU A 118 -2.80 9.25 -12.67
N LEU A 119 -3.22 9.44 -11.42
CA LEU A 119 -3.11 10.73 -10.73
C LEU A 119 -1.65 11.21 -10.64
N GLU A 120 -0.73 10.34 -10.24
CA GLU A 120 0.70 10.66 -10.17
C GLU A 120 1.28 11.00 -11.55
N LYS A 121 0.88 10.26 -12.59
CA LYS A 121 1.30 10.50 -13.98
C LYS A 121 0.82 11.86 -14.51
N TRP A 122 -0.32 12.36 -14.04
CA TRP A 122 -0.80 13.72 -14.35
C TRP A 122 -0.23 14.80 -13.42
N GLY A 123 0.68 14.45 -12.50
CA GLY A 123 1.35 15.38 -11.61
C GLY A 123 0.57 15.73 -10.34
N TYR A 124 -0.47 14.97 -9.98
CA TYR A 124 -1.16 15.16 -8.71
C TYR A 124 -0.40 14.45 -7.58
N ASN A 125 -0.32 15.12 -6.42
CA ASN A 125 0.19 14.50 -5.20
C ASN A 125 -0.92 13.66 -4.55
N THR A 126 -0.82 12.34 -4.67
CA THR A 126 -1.78 11.36 -4.12
C THR A 126 -1.90 11.44 -2.60
N SER A 127 -0.85 11.88 -1.89
CA SER A 127 -0.86 12.05 -0.43
C SER A 127 -1.67 13.27 0.04
N ALA A 128 -1.85 14.26 -0.84
CA ALA A 128 -2.60 15.49 -0.55
C ALA A 128 -3.94 15.56 -1.31
N PHE A 129 -4.29 14.47 -2.01
CA PHE A 129 -5.49 14.42 -2.83
C PHE A 129 -6.75 14.33 -1.94
N HIS A 130 -7.67 15.27 -2.12
CA HIS A 130 -8.89 15.38 -1.32
C HIS A 130 -10.07 15.84 -2.18
N LEU A 131 -11.29 15.56 -1.70
CA LEU A 131 -12.50 16.16 -2.24
C LEU A 131 -12.61 17.63 -1.79
N ARG A 132 -13.67 18.32 -2.21
CA ARG A 132 -13.87 19.74 -1.85
C ARG A 132 -13.91 19.98 -0.33
N ASP A 133 -14.45 19.02 0.41
CA ASP A 133 -14.37 19.00 1.86
C ASP A 133 -13.15 18.18 2.31
N TYR A 134 -12.18 18.84 2.93
CA TYR A 134 -10.94 18.23 3.41
C TYR A 134 -11.16 17.25 4.57
N SER A 135 -12.32 17.32 5.25
CA SER A 135 -12.68 16.36 6.29
C SER A 135 -13.04 14.98 5.71
N CYS A 136 -13.34 14.92 4.41
CA CYS A 136 -13.60 13.67 3.72
C CYS A 136 -12.31 12.95 3.37
N ARG A 137 -12.05 11.89 4.13
CA ARG A 137 -10.87 11.05 3.97
C ARG A 137 -11.10 10.01 2.89
N SER A 138 -10.06 9.77 2.10
CA SER A 138 -9.99 8.61 1.23
C SER A 138 -9.67 7.35 2.02
N ILE A 139 -10.00 6.22 1.41
CA ILE A 139 -9.58 4.89 1.82
C ILE A 139 -8.82 4.23 0.67
N THR A 140 -7.85 3.40 1.01
CA THR A 140 -7.18 2.49 0.09
C THR A 140 -7.45 1.09 0.58
N GLU A 141 -8.22 0.32 -0.17
CA GLU A 141 -8.57 -1.05 0.23
C GLU A 141 -7.38 -2.00 0.02
N ARG A 142 -7.28 -3.03 0.88
CA ARG A 142 -6.22 -4.03 0.74
C ARG A 142 -6.33 -4.85 -0.54
N SER A 143 -7.55 -5.13 -0.98
CA SER A 143 -7.85 -5.86 -2.21
C SER A 143 -7.69 -5.00 -3.46
N ASP A 144 -7.74 -3.68 -3.32
CA ASP A 144 -7.77 -2.77 -4.46
C ASP A 144 -6.88 -1.53 -4.24
N LYS A 145 -5.58 -1.80 -4.15
CA LYS A 145 -4.54 -0.80 -3.87
C LYS A 145 -4.30 0.17 -5.04
N ASN A 146 -4.82 -0.15 -6.22
CA ASN A 146 -4.67 0.67 -7.43
C ASN A 146 -5.47 1.98 -7.32
N TYR A 147 -6.46 2.05 -6.42
CA TYR A 147 -7.39 3.17 -6.34
C TYR A 147 -7.38 3.89 -4.99
N ILE A 148 -7.56 5.20 -5.07
CA ILE A 148 -7.94 6.07 -3.97
C ILE A 148 -9.45 6.19 -4.00
N THR A 149 -10.12 5.68 -2.98
CA THR A 149 -11.57 5.60 -2.93
C THR A 149 -12.13 6.60 -1.92
N PHE A 150 -13.17 7.32 -2.30
CA PHE A 150 -13.95 8.16 -1.41
C PHE A 150 -15.37 7.61 -1.32
N ILE A 151 -15.87 7.50 -0.11
CA ILE A 151 -17.25 7.09 0.15
C ILE A 151 -17.97 8.27 0.79
N THR A 152 -19.00 8.77 0.11
CA THR A 152 -19.84 9.87 0.60
C THR A 152 -21.31 9.45 0.63
N ARG A 153 -22.13 10.18 1.38
CA ARG A 153 -23.58 9.95 1.36
C ARG A 153 -24.22 10.72 0.21
N PRO A 154 -25.31 10.21 -0.39
CA PRO A 154 -26.07 10.94 -1.40
C PRO A 154 -26.91 12.05 -0.73
N ALA A 155 -26.24 13.06 -0.20
CA ALA A 155 -26.84 14.18 0.51
C ALA A 155 -26.18 15.51 0.09
N ASP A 156 -26.99 16.58 0.04
CA ASP A 156 -26.50 17.91 -0.29
C ASP A 156 -25.48 18.39 0.75
N GLY A 157 -24.35 18.93 0.31
CA GLY A 157 -23.23 19.32 1.16
C GLY A 157 -22.33 18.17 1.61
N SER A 158 -22.70 16.90 1.41
CA SER A 158 -21.88 15.76 1.85
C SER A 158 -20.56 15.70 1.06
N CYS A 159 -19.44 15.75 1.76
CA CYS A 159 -18.10 15.88 1.18
C CYS A 159 -17.93 17.07 0.21
N GLY A 160 -18.68 18.15 0.43
CA GLY A 160 -18.70 19.32 -0.43
C GLY A 160 -19.40 19.09 -1.77
N GLY A 161 -20.12 17.97 -1.93
CA GLY A 161 -21.00 17.70 -3.06
C GLY A 161 -22.28 18.54 -3.02
N SER A 162 -22.97 18.62 -4.15
CA SER A 162 -24.24 19.34 -4.25
C SER A 162 -25.28 18.53 -5.03
N ILE A 163 -26.53 18.52 -4.57
CA ILE A 163 -27.64 17.87 -5.28
C ILE A 163 -28.31 18.87 -6.22
N ARG A 164 -28.42 18.51 -7.50
CA ARG A 164 -29.14 19.31 -8.50
C ARG A 164 -30.37 18.56 -8.98
N VAL A 165 -31.55 19.11 -8.70
CA VAL A 165 -32.81 18.59 -9.21
C VAL A 165 -33.17 19.36 -10.47
N ARG A 166 -33.19 18.68 -11.62
CA ARG A 166 -33.80 19.21 -12.84
C ARG A 166 -35.19 18.63 -12.97
N ARG A 167 -36.21 19.48 -13.11
CA ARG A 167 -37.53 19.04 -13.53
C ARG A 167 -37.43 18.63 -15.00
N CYS A 168 -37.49 17.33 -15.30
CA CYS A 168 -37.80 16.88 -16.65
C CYS A 168 -39.28 17.20 -16.92
N PRO A 169 -39.63 17.99 -17.95
CA PRO A 169 -41.02 18.35 -18.21
C PRO A 169 -41.89 17.17 -18.64
N LEU A 170 -41.29 16.06 -19.09
CA LEU A 170 -42.00 14.84 -19.51
C LEU A 170 -41.10 13.64 -19.19
N LEU A 171 -41.65 12.68 -18.43
CA LEU A 171 -41.05 11.43 -17.95
C LEU A 171 -40.12 11.51 -16.72
N GLN A 172 -40.52 10.73 -15.72
CA GLN A 172 -39.99 10.61 -14.38
C GLN A 172 -38.81 9.63 -14.37
N TYR A 173 -37.64 10.05 -14.88
CA TYR A 173 -36.39 9.32 -14.67
C TYR A 173 -35.26 10.29 -14.32
N VAL A 174 -34.57 9.99 -13.22
CA VAL A 174 -33.38 10.71 -12.77
C VAL A 174 -32.19 10.18 -13.56
N ILE A 175 -31.63 11.00 -14.44
CA ILE A 175 -30.35 10.71 -15.09
C ILE A 175 -29.30 11.63 -14.47
N LEU A 176 -28.32 11.05 -13.78
CA LEU A 176 -27.13 11.74 -13.28
C LEU A 176 -26.07 11.73 -14.41
N TYR A 177 -25.74 12.89 -14.95
CA TYR A 177 -24.56 13.08 -15.81
C TYR A 177 -23.44 13.78 -15.01
N SER A 178 -22.21 13.37 -15.30
CA SER A 178 -20.92 13.84 -14.77
C SER A 178 -20.59 15.29 -15.12
#